data_AF-A0A3D2KAN9-F1
#
_entry.id   AF-A0A3D2KAN9-F1
#
_cell.length_a   1.000
_cell.length_b   1.000
_cell.length_c   1.000
_cell.angle_alpha   90.00
_cell.angle_beta   90.00
_cell.angle_gamma   90.00
#
_symmetry.space_group_name_H-M   'P 1'
#
loop_
_entity.id
_entity.type
_entity.pdbx_description
1 polymer ?
#
loop_
_entity_poly.entity_id
_entity_poly.type
_entity_poly.pdbx_seq_one_letter_code
_entity_poly.pdbx_strand_id
1 'polypeptide(L)'
;MLSKITGNSREVTNVYVSSADENSMDQVEQEITAYLYERLSGDEDAFSVTNSSTIMETMSSVNDTMKWMLGGIAAISLLVGGIGIMNIMLVSVTERTREIGIRKAIGARKRTILLQFLLEALLVSVIGCAIGIVLSIVIIFAINHVSSSLSATLSLQVVWIAIAFSVCIGVVFGIYPAQKAANKRPIDALRFTT
;
A
#
# COMPACT_ATOMS: atom_id res chain seq x y z
N MET A 1 29.52 -36.59 -8.77
CA MET A 1 30.82 -36.71 -8.07
C MET A 1 30.52 -36.64 -6.57
N LEU A 2 30.28 -37.78 -5.91
CA LEU A 2 30.00 -37.86 -4.47
C LEU A 2 31.11 -38.71 -3.86
N SER A 3 31.91 -38.09 -3.00
CA SER A 3 32.92 -38.77 -2.19
C SER A 3 32.25 -39.33 -0.93
N LYS A 4 32.44 -40.63 -0.70
CA LYS A 4 31.99 -41.35 0.49
C LYS A 4 32.75 -40.87 1.74
N ILE A 5 32.04 -40.70 2.85
CA ILE A 5 32.63 -40.87 4.19
C ILE A 5 31.81 -41.95 4.90
N THR A 6 32.48 -43.07 5.15
CA THR A 6 32.01 -44.17 5.99
C THR A 6 32.22 -43.78 7.45
N GLY A 7 31.15 -43.80 8.25
CA GLY A 7 31.19 -43.70 9.70
C GLY A 7 29.98 -44.44 10.26
N ASN A 8 30.23 -45.50 11.04
CA ASN A 8 29.22 -46.31 11.69
C ASN A 8 28.75 -45.62 12.98
N SER A 9 27.76 -44.74 12.89
CA SER A 9 27.02 -44.24 14.06
C SER A 9 25.53 -44.15 13.70
N ARG A 10 24.68 -44.73 14.55
CA ARG A 10 23.21 -44.59 14.48
C ARG A 10 22.82 -43.22 15.03
N GLU A 11 23.49 -42.17 14.56
CA GLU A 11 23.25 -40.80 14.97
C GLU A 11 22.12 -40.24 14.11
N VAL A 12 20.96 -40.05 14.73
CA VAL A 12 19.84 -39.36 14.10
C VAL A 12 20.22 -37.88 14.04
N THR A 13 20.68 -37.42 12.87
CA THR A 13 21.20 -36.06 12.72
C THR A 13 20.11 -34.99 12.71
N ASN A 14 18.88 -35.31 12.24
CA ASN A 14 17.75 -34.38 12.22
C ASN A 14 16.41 -35.14 12.24
N VAL A 15 15.45 -34.69 13.05
CA VAL A 15 14.06 -35.18 13.06
C VAL A 15 13.13 -34.01 12.81
N TYR A 16 12.29 -34.10 11.79
CA TYR A 16 11.27 -33.10 11.50
C TYR A 16 9.94 -33.55 12.12
N VAL A 17 9.39 -32.72 13.01
CA VAL A 17 8.07 -32.94 13.59
C VAL A 17 7.18 -31.80 13.12
N SER A 18 6.03 -32.14 12.54
CA SER A 18 5.05 -31.19 12.05
C SER A 18 3.79 -31.31 12.91
N SER A 19 3.39 -30.21 13.55
CA SER A 19 2.09 -30.10 14.19
C SER A 19 1.04 -29.64 13.17
N ALA A 20 -0.20 -30.08 13.33
CA ALA A 20 -1.32 -29.66 12.50
C ALA A 20 -1.78 -28.22 12.78
N ASP A 21 -1.36 -27.64 13.93
CA ASP A 21 -1.84 -26.34 14.41
C ASP A 21 -0.67 -25.40 14.77
N GLU A 22 -0.64 -24.22 14.16
CA GLU A 22 0.44 -23.22 14.30
C GLU A 22 0.55 -22.68 15.74
N ASN A 23 -0.60 -22.55 16.44
CA ASN A 23 -0.66 -22.09 17.83
C ASN A 23 -0.18 -23.12 18.86
N SER A 24 0.05 -24.37 18.44
CA SER A 24 0.49 -25.45 19.33
C SER A 24 1.98 -25.73 19.22
N MET A 25 2.71 -25.07 18.30
CA MET A 25 4.12 -25.38 18.04
C MET A 25 5.01 -25.14 19.26
N ASP A 26 4.76 -24.10 20.03
CA ASP A 26 5.52 -23.80 21.26
C ASP A 26 5.24 -24.82 22.38
N GLN A 27 3.99 -25.30 22.48
CA GLN A 27 3.62 -26.34 23.44
C GLN A 27 4.23 -27.69 23.05
N VAL A 28 4.21 -28.03 21.76
CA VAL A 28 4.81 -29.24 21.20
C VAL A 28 6.34 -29.20 21.36
N GLU A 29 6.99 -28.05 21.18
CA GLU A 29 8.41 -27.87 21.46
C GLU A 29 8.75 -28.16 22.92
N GLN A 30 7.95 -27.63 23.86
CA GLN A 30 8.14 -27.87 25.29
C GLN A 30 7.93 -29.35 25.67
N GLU A 31 6.89 -30.00 25.14
CA GLU A 31 6.62 -31.42 25.40
C GLU A 31 7.72 -32.32 24.83
N ILE A 32 8.20 -32.05 23.60
CA ILE A 32 9.29 -32.81 22.97
C ILE A 32 10.60 -32.58 23.73
N THR A 33 10.88 -31.35 24.15
CA THR A 33 12.07 -31.02 24.94
C THR A 33 12.05 -31.76 26.27
N ALA A 34 10.92 -31.77 26.98
CA ALA A 34 10.77 -32.49 28.24
C ALA A 34 10.93 -34.02 28.06
N TYR A 35 10.32 -34.58 27.01
CA TYR A 35 10.44 -36.01 26.69
C TYR A 35 11.87 -36.42 26.34
N LEU A 36 12.57 -35.60 25.53
CA LEU A 36 13.97 -35.86 25.17
C LEU A 36 14.91 -35.69 26.37
N TYR A 37 14.67 -34.71 27.23
CA TYR A 37 15.44 -34.49 28.44
C TYR A 37 15.37 -35.69 29.40
N GLU A 38 14.17 -36.23 29.62
CA GLU A 38 13.97 -37.43 30.45
C GLU A 38 14.62 -38.67 29.81
N ARG A 39 14.54 -38.80 28.48
CA ARG A 39 15.06 -39.96 27.75
C ARG A 39 16.59 -39.97 27.63
N LEU A 40 17.23 -38.80 27.54
CA LEU A 40 18.69 -38.64 27.42
C LEU A 40 19.39 -38.38 28.76
N SER A 41 18.74 -38.69 29.89
CA SER A 41 19.36 -38.61 31.24
C SER A 41 19.83 -37.21 31.63
N GLY A 42 19.16 -36.15 31.14
CA GLY A 42 19.47 -34.76 31.49
C GLY A 42 20.69 -34.16 30.78
N ASP A 43 21.18 -34.78 29.70
CA ASP A 43 22.27 -34.22 28.89
C ASP A 43 21.71 -33.16 27.91
N GLU A 44 21.85 -31.88 28.28
CA GLU A 44 21.36 -30.73 27.50
C GLU A 44 22.11 -30.51 26.19
N ASP A 45 23.36 -30.99 26.08
CA ASP A 45 24.18 -30.82 24.87
C ASP A 45 23.89 -31.91 23.80
N ALA A 46 23.10 -32.93 24.15
CA ALA A 46 22.85 -34.08 23.28
C ALA A 46 21.74 -33.85 22.24
N PHE A 47 20.89 -32.83 22.41
CA PHE A 47 19.79 -32.52 21.48
C PHE A 47 19.52 -31.01 21.37
N SER A 48 19.07 -30.57 20.19
CA SER A 48 18.59 -29.20 19.97
C SER A 48 17.24 -29.25 19.29
N VAL A 49 16.24 -28.64 19.92
CA VAL A 49 14.93 -28.41 19.32
C VAL A 49 14.92 -26.96 18.83
N THR A 50 14.59 -26.76 17.55
CA THR A 50 14.47 -25.43 16.96
C THR A 50 13.07 -25.28 16.42
N ASN A 51 12.33 -24.30 16.95
CA ASN A 51 11.00 -23.97 16.45
C ASN A 51 11.08 -23.15 15.16
N SER A 52 10.42 -23.64 14.11
CA SER A 52 10.32 -22.91 12.85
C SER A 52 9.34 -21.73 12.93
N SER A 53 8.46 -21.68 13.93
CA SER A 53 7.54 -20.55 14.16
C SER A 53 8.32 -19.26 14.41
N THR A 54 9.35 -19.29 15.27
CA THR A 54 10.19 -18.13 15.61
C THR A 54 10.85 -17.49 14.38
N ILE A 55 11.33 -18.32 13.43
CA ILE A 55 11.90 -17.83 12.17
C ILE A 55 10.82 -17.18 11.30
N MET A 56 9.64 -17.80 11.22
CA MET A 56 8.52 -17.32 10.42
C MET A 56 7.92 -16.02 10.99
N GLU A 57 7.78 -15.92 12.31
CA GLU A 57 7.38 -14.72 13.05
C GLU A 57 8.37 -13.57 12.85
N THR A 58 9.67 -13.87 12.92
CA THR A 58 10.72 -12.88 12.65
C THR A 58 10.61 -12.36 11.22
N MET A 59 10.44 -13.25 10.23
CA MET A 59 10.28 -12.87 8.83
C MET A 59 8.99 -12.08 8.58
N SER A 60 7.89 -12.46 9.25
CA SER A 60 6.62 -11.73 9.21
C SER A 60 6.78 -10.32 9.76
N SER A 61 7.45 -10.18 10.92
CA SER A 61 7.73 -8.89 11.56
C SER A 61 8.58 -7.96 10.69
N VAL A 62 9.59 -8.52 10.02
CA VAL A 62 10.42 -7.77 9.05
C VAL A 62 9.57 -7.32 7.85
N ASN A 63 8.75 -8.21 7.29
CA ASN A 63 7.86 -7.88 6.20
C ASN A 63 6.84 -6.80 6.60
N ASP A 64 6.27 -6.86 7.79
CA ASP A 64 5.33 -5.86 8.29
C ASP A 64 6.00 -4.51 8.51
N THR A 65 7.23 -4.49 9.04
CA THR A 65 8.02 -3.26 9.15
C THR A 65 8.27 -2.64 7.76
N MET A 66 8.64 -3.46 6.77
CA MET A 66 8.82 -3.01 5.39
C MET A 66 7.53 -2.48 4.77
N LYS A 67 6.39 -3.16 5.01
CA LYS A 67 5.06 -2.70 4.56
C LYS A 67 4.74 -1.32 5.12
N TRP A 68 4.97 -1.10 6.41
CA TRP A 68 4.72 0.20 7.05
C TRP A 68 5.64 1.30 6.50
N MET A 69 6.92 1.00 6.29
CA MET A 69 7.86 1.95 5.71
C MET A 69 7.46 2.34 4.28
N LEU A 70 7.17 1.36 3.43
CA LEU A 70 6.70 1.61 2.05
C LEU A 70 5.35 2.33 2.03
N GLY A 71 4.43 1.96 2.93
CA GLY A 71 3.15 2.62 3.12
C GLY A 71 3.30 4.10 3.50
N GLY A 72 4.26 4.42 4.38
CA GLY A 72 4.60 5.79 4.75
C GLY A 72 5.11 6.60 3.56
N ILE A 73 6.04 6.05 2.77
CA ILE A 73 6.56 6.70 1.56
C ILE A 73 5.44 6.91 0.52
N ALA A 74 4.55 5.93 0.37
CA ALA A 74 3.39 6.04 -0.50
C ALA A 74 2.44 7.16 -0.03
N ALA A 75 2.15 7.24 1.28
CA ALA A 75 1.30 8.29 1.85
C ALA A 75 1.88 9.70 1.62
N ILE A 76 3.20 9.87 1.77
CA ILE A 76 3.86 11.17 1.52
C ILE A 76 3.79 11.52 0.02
N SER A 77 4.13 10.57 -0.86
CA SER A 77 4.08 10.75 -2.32
C SER A 77 2.70 11.22 -2.79
N LEU A 78 1.69 10.62 -2.19
CA LEU A 78 0.29 10.90 -2.46
C LEU A 78 -0.15 12.28 -1.95
N LEU A 79 0.33 12.70 -0.78
CA LEU A 79 0.11 14.06 -0.26
C LEU A 79 0.71 15.10 -1.21
N VAL A 80 1.96 14.89 -1.66
CA VAL A 80 2.62 15.75 -2.66
C VAL A 80 1.84 15.75 -3.98
N GLY A 81 1.35 14.60 -4.43
CA GLY A 81 0.46 14.49 -5.59
C GLY A 81 -0.83 15.30 -5.42
N GLY A 82 -1.46 15.24 -4.25
CA GLY A 82 -2.64 16.04 -3.90
C GLY A 82 -2.39 17.55 -3.94
N ILE A 83 -1.24 18.00 -3.43
CA ILE A 83 -0.80 19.40 -3.55
C ILE A 83 -0.65 19.79 -5.03
N GLY A 84 -0.11 18.90 -5.86
CA GLY A 84 -0.01 19.11 -7.31
C GLY A 84 -1.38 19.31 -7.97
N ILE A 85 -2.36 18.46 -7.65
CA ILE A 85 -3.74 18.59 -8.15
C ILE A 85 -4.33 19.94 -7.73
N MET A 86 -4.17 20.31 -6.44
CA MET A 86 -4.65 21.59 -5.93
C MET A 86 -4.03 22.76 -6.69
N ASN A 87 -2.72 22.73 -6.98
CA ASN A 87 -2.03 23.82 -7.67
C ASN A 87 -2.48 23.97 -9.12
N ILE A 88 -2.52 22.87 -9.89
CA ILE A 88 -3.02 22.87 -11.26
C ILE A 88 -4.43 23.44 -11.31
N MET A 89 -5.27 23.05 -10.35
CA MET A 89 -6.64 23.51 -10.29
C MET A 89 -6.78 24.97 -9.88
N LEU A 90 -5.94 25.49 -8.98
CA LEU A 90 -5.90 26.91 -8.66
C LEU A 90 -5.54 27.75 -9.88
N VAL A 91 -4.56 27.31 -10.67
CA VAL A 91 -4.16 27.96 -11.93
C VAL A 91 -5.31 27.93 -12.93
N SER A 92 -5.95 26.78 -13.13
CA SER A 92 -7.11 26.64 -14.03
C SER A 92 -8.27 27.56 -13.65
N VAL A 93 -8.55 27.71 -12.35
CA VAL A 93 -9.59 28.64 -11.86
C VAL A 93 -9.22 30.08 -12.17
N THR A 94 -7.93 30.45 -12.05
CA THR A 94 -7.49 31.81 -12.37
C THR A 94 -7.57 32.11 -13.86
N GLU A 95 -7.17 31.18 -14.73
CA GLU A 95 -7.29 31.33 -16.19
C GLU A 95 -8.75 31.45 -16.64
N ARG A 96 -9.64 30.61 -16.08
CA ARG A 96 -11.07 30.60 -16.42
C ARG A 96 -11.91 31.61 -15.61
N THR A 97 -11.28 32.57 -14.93
CA THR A 97 -12.00 33.53 -14.04
C THR A 97 -13.09 34.30 -14.78
N ARG A 98 -12.82 34.76 -16.00
CA ARG A 98 -13.77 35.54 -16.82
C ARG A 98 -15.00 34.72 -17.19
N GLU A 99 -14.81 33.47 -17.60
CA GLU A 99 -15.90 32.56 -17.94
C GLU A 99 -16.80 32.26 -16.74
N ILE A 100 -16.20 32.02 -15.56
CA ILE A 100 -16.93 31.81 -14.30
C ILE A 100 -17.75 33.05 -13.94
N GLY A 101 -17.19 34.24 -14.15
CA GLY A 101 -17.86 35.53 -13.95
C GLY A 101 -19.10 35.67 -14.83
N ILE A 102 -18.97 35.38 -16.13
CA ILE A 102 -20.09 35.43 -17.09
C ILE A 102 -21.18 34.43 -16.71
N ARG A 103 -20.83 33.18 -16.38
CA ARG A 103 -21.80 32.15 -15.94
C ARG A 103 -22.57 32.57 -14.69
N LYS A 104 -21.92 33.22 -13.73
CA LYS A 104 -22.60 33.73 -12.53
C LYS A 104 -23.47 34.95 -12.82
N ALA A 105 -23.07 35.82 -13.74
CA ALA A 105 -23.86 36.99 -14.14
C ALA A 105 -25.19 36.59 -14.80
N ILE A 106 -25.21 35.48 -15.54
CA ILE A 106 -26.44 34.89 -16.12
C ILE A 106 -27.22 34.00 -15.14
N GLY A 107 -26.82 33.95 -13.86
CA GLY A 107 -27.59 33.28 -12.79
C GLY A 107 -27.09 31.90 -12.33
N ALA A 108 -25.89 31.45 -12.72
CA ALA A 108 -25.35 30.19 -12.21
C ALA A 108 -25.16 30.22 -10.68
N ARG A 109 -25.73 29.23 -9.99
CA ARG A 109 -25.59 29.10 -8.53
C ARG A 109 -24.15 28.72 -8.16
N LYS A 110 -23.68 29.21 -7.00
CA LYS A 110 -22.35 28.86 -6.45
C LYS A 110 -22.12 27.35 -6.38
N ARG A 111 -23.16 26.58 -6.02
CA ARG A 111 -23.11 25.12 -5.92
C ARG A 111 -22.83 24.43 -7.27
N THR A 112 -23.35 24.96 -8.38
CA THR A 112 -23.10 24.41 -9.72
C THR A 112 -21.64 24.56 -10.10
N ILE A 113 -21.06 25.74 -9.85
CA ILE A 113 -19.64 26.01 -10.10
C ILE A 113 -18.77 25.12 -9.20
N LEU A 114 -19.12 25.00 -7.92
CA LEU A 114 -18.40 24.15 -6.97
C LEU A 114 -18.38 22.69 -7.44
N LEU A 115 -19.52 22.13 -7.81
CA LEU A 115 -19.62 20.74 -8.28
C LEU A 115 -18.86 20.52 -9.59
N GLN A 116 -18.88 21.48 -10.52
CA GLN A 116 -18.12 21.38 -11.77
C GLN A 116 -16.63 21.23 -11.50
N PHE A 117 -16.08 22.12 -10.67
CA PHE A 117 -14.67 22.09 -10.32
C PHE A 117 -14.32 20.85 -9.49
N LEU A 118 -15.15 20.48 -8.52
CA LEU A 118 -14.93 19.26 -7.74
C LEU A 118 -14.90 17.99 -8.61
N LEU A 119 -15.78 17.90 -9.61
CA LEU A 119 -15.78 16.81 -10.57
C LEU A 119 -14.53 16.84 -11.46
N GLU A 120 -14.03 18.01 -11.86
CA GLU A 120 -12.77 18.14 -12.60
C GLU A 120 -11.60 17.59 -11.77
N ALA A 121 -11.51 17.94 -10.48
CA ALA A 121 -10.52 17.39 -9.56
C ALA A 121 -10.62 15.86 -9.43
N LEU A 122 -11.85 15.37 -9.25
CA LEU A 122 -12.14 13.95 -9.08
C LEU A 122 -11.78 13.17 -10.34
N LEU A 123 -12.12 13.67 -11.53
CA LEU A 123 -11.74 13.03 -12.80
C LEU A 123 -10.22 12.94 -12.96
N VAL A 124 -9.48 14.01 -12.64
CA VAL A 124 -8.01 13.98 -12.66
C VAL A 124 -7.46 12.92 -11.70
N SER A 125 -8.01 12.84 -10.48
CA SER A 125 -7.57 11.84 -9.50
C SER A 125 -7.87 10.40 -9.94
N VAL A 126 -9.05 10.14 -10.51
CA VAL A 126 -9.48 8.82 -11.00
C VAL A 126 -8.66 8.39 -12.20
N ILE A 127 -8.37 9.30 -13.14
CA ILE A 127 -7.49 9.02 -14.28
C ILE A 127 -6.09 8.67 -13.80
N GLY A 128 -5.55 9.45 -12.85
CA GLY A 128 -4.25 9.14 -12.24
C GLY A 128 -4.24 7.77 -11.55
N CYS A 129 -5.30 7.42 -10.82
CA CYS A 129 -5.45 6.11 -10.19
C CYS A 129 -5.53 4.98 -11.22
N ALA A 130 -6.32 5.14 -12.28
CA ALA A 130 -6.43 4.15 -13.35
C ALA A 130 -5.07 3.90 -14.02
N ILE A 131 -4.33 4.96 -14.35
CA ILE A 131 -2.98 4.85 -14.90
C ILE A 131 -2.03 4.16 -13.91
N GLY A 132 -2.11 4.50 -12.62
CA GLY A 132 -1.31 3.88 -11.56
C GLY A 132 -1.58 2.39 -11.42
N ILE A 133 -2.85 1.96 -11.47
CA ILE A 133 -3.23 0.53 -11.42
C ILE A 133 -2.69 -0.21 -12.64
N VAL A 134 -2.82 0.36 -13.84
CA VAL A 134 -2.30 -0.24 -15.07
C VAL A 134 -0.77 -0.39 -14.99
N LEU A 135 -0.05 0.65 -14.57
CA LEU A 135 1.39 0.60 -14.35
C LEU A 135 1.77 -0.46 -13.32
N SER A 136 1.01 -0.58 -12.23
CA SER A 136 1.24 -1.60 -11.21
C SER A 136 1.12 -3.02 -11.77
N ILE A 137 0.11 -3.30 -12.60
CA ILE A 137 -0.07 -4.59 -13.27
C ILE A 137 1.14 -4.89 -14.18
N VAL A 138 1.59 -3.91 -14.96
CA VAL A 138 2.74 -4.06 -15.86
C VAL A 138 4.02 -4.36 -15.08
N ILE A 139 4.25 -3.68 -13.96
CA ILE A 139 5.42 -3.91 -13.10
C ILE A 139 5.36 -5.32 -12.48
N ILE A 140 4.20 -5.76 -11.99
CA ILE A 140 4.02 -7.10 -11.43
C ILE A 140 4.30 -8.16 -12.50
N PHE A 141 3.79 -7.97 -13.72
CA PHE A 141 4.06 -8.87 -14.83
C PHE A 141 5.56 -8.93 -15.16
N ALA A 142 6.25 -7.78 -15.19
CA ALA A 142 7.68 -7.71 -15.44
C ALA A 142 8.51 -8.42 -14.35
N ILE A 143 8.15 -8.25 -13.08
CA ILE A 143 8.81 -8.92 -11.94
C ILE A 143 8.66 -10.44 -12.06
N ASN A 144 7.43 -10.92 -12.29
CA ASN A 144 7.16 -12.35 -12.42
C ASN A 144 7.86 -12.99 -13.63
N HIS A 145 8.17 -12.20 -14.68
CA HIS A 145 8.92 -12.68 -15.83
C HIS A 145 10.43 -12.74 -15.59
N VAL A 146 10.98 -11.79 -14.83
CA VAL A 146 12.43 -11.69 -14.58
C VAL A 146 12.88 -12.55 -13.40
N SER A 147 12.02 -12.76 -12.41
CA SER A 147 12.35 -13.47 -11.17
C SER A 147 11.39 -14.65 -10.95
N SER A 148 11.88 -15.88 -11.15
CA SER A 148 11.13 -17.11 -10.90
C SER A 148 10.94 -17.43 -9.41
N SER A 149 11.69 -16.78 -8.52
CA SER A 149 11.63 -16.96 -7.07
C SER A 149 10.69 -16.00 -6.35
N LEU A 150 10.23 -14.92 -7.01
CA LEU A 150 9.36 -13.91 -6.41
C LEU A 150 8.00 -13.93 -7.10
N SER A 151 6.97 -14.38 -6.39
CA SER A 151 5.59 -14.38 -6.88
C SER A 151 4.86 -13.12 -6.38
N ALA A 152 4.82 -12.08 -7.21
CA ALA A 152 4.05 -10.88 -6.91
C ALA A 152 2.59 -11.06 -7.37
N THR A 153 1.65 -10.93 -6.44
CA THR A 153 0.21 -11.06 -6.71
C THR A 153 -0.53 -9.76 -6.42
N LEU A 154 -1.53 -9.45 -7.24
CA LEU A 154 -2.39 -8.29 -7.06
C LEU A 154 -3.65 -8.71 -6.29
N SER A 155 -3.80 -8.20 -5.07
CA SER A 155 -5.00 -8.43 -4.27
C SER A 155 -6.10 -7.43 -4.65
N LEU A 156 -7.30 -7.92 -4.96
CA LEU A 156 -8.46 -7.06 -5.26
C LEU A 156 -8.80 -6.11 -4.11
N GLN A 157 -8.58 -6.54 -2.86
CA GLN A 157 -8.86 -5.72 -1.69
C GLN A 157 -7.98 -4.46 -1.66
N VAL A 158 -6.71 -4.59 -2.03
CA VAL A 158 -5.77 -3.47 -2.10
C VAL A 158 -6.15 -2.49 -3.22
N VAL A 159 -6.63 -3.00 -4.36
CA VAL A 159 -7.11 -2.16 -5.47
C VAL A 159 -8.31 -1.30 -5.03
N TRP A 160 -9.28 -1.91 -4.35
CA TRP A 160 -10.45 -1.16 -3.84
C TRP A 160 -10.05 -0.09 -2.83
N ILE A 161 -9.12 -0.41 -1.92
CA ILE A 161 -8.58 0.57 -0.97
C ILE A 161 -7.89 1.72 -1.72
N ALA A 162 -7.09 1.43 -2.74
CA ALA A 162 -6.40 2.45 -3.52
C ALA A 162 -7.37 3.38 -4.27
N ILE A 163 -8.45 2.84 -4.85
CA ILE A 163 -9.50 3.62 -5.51
C ILE A 163 -10.20 4.53 -4.49
N ALA A 164 -10.61 3.98 -3.35
CA ALA A 164 -11.25 4.75 -2.29
C ALA A 164 -10.35 5.88 -1.78
N PHE A 165 -9.06 5.60 -1.62
CA PHE A 165 -8.08 6.59 -1.20
C PHE A 165 -7.91 7.69 -2.25
N SER A 166 -7.76 7.33 -3.53
CA SER A 166 -7.67 8.28 -4.65
C SER A 166 -8.85 9.26 -4.69
N VAL A 167 -10.09 8.74 -4.58
CA VAL A 167 -11.30 9.56 -4.52
C VAL A 167 -11.27 10.50 -3.32
N CYS A 168 -10.86 10.01 -2.15
CA CYS A 168 -10.75 10.83 -0.94
C CYS A 168 -9.81 12.02 -1.16
N ILE A 169 -8.64 11.82 -1.74
CA ILE A 169 -7.64 12.88 -1.99
C ILE A 169 -8.12 13.85 -3.05
N GLY A 170 -8.72 13.35 -4.14
CA GLY A 170 -9.30 14.19 -5.18
C GLY A 170 -10.37 15.14 -4.60
N VAL A 171 -11.18 14.65 -3.66
CA VAL A 171 -12.17 15.47 -2.96
C VAL A 171 -11.49 16.45 -1.99
N VAL A 172 -10.61 15.98 -1.10
CA VAL A 172 -9.97 16.83 -0.07
C VAL A 172 -9.19 17.98 -0.70
N PHE A 173 -8.33 17.69 -1.69
CA PHE A 173 -7.52 18.71 -2.36
C PHE A 173 -8.31 19.50 -3.43
N GLY A 174 -9.43 18.98 -3.92
CA GLY A 174 -10.31 19.66 -4.88
C GLY A 174 -11.31 20.63 -4.26
N ILE A 175 -11.72 20.43 -3.00
CA ILE A 175 -12.69 21.30 -2.31
C ILE A 175 -12.19 22.73 -2.20
N TYR A 176 -10.93 22.93 -1.80
CA TYR A 176 -10.37 24.27 -1.62
C TYR A 176 -10.40 25.13 -2.90
N PRO A 177 -9.83 24.68 -4.04
CA PRO A 177 -9.90 25.44 -5.29
C PRO A 177 -11.34 25.59 -5.82
N ALA A 178 -12.18 24.56 -5.68
CA ALA A 178 -13.59 24.63 -6.09
C ALA A 178 -14.37 25.69 -5.30
N GLN A 179 -14.13 25.80 -4.00
CA GLN A 179 -14.72 26.83 -3.14
C GLN A 179 -14.19 28.22 -3.51
N LYS A 180 -12.89 28.34 -3.82
CA LYS A 180 -12.29 29.60 -4.30
C LYS A 180 -12.95 30.06 -5.62
N ALA A 181 -13.19 29.15 -6.56
CA ALA A 181 -13.91 29.44 -7.81
C ALA A 181 -15.37 29.85 -7.57
N ALA A 182 -16.07 29.09 -6.71
CA ALA A 182 -17.47 29.34 -6.35
C ALA A 182 -17.68 30.66 -5.62
N ASN A 183 -16.66 31.22 -4.96
CA ASN A 183 -16.72 32.51 -4.28
C ASN A 183 -16.26 33.73 -5.09
N LYS A 184 -15.74 33.56 -6.32
CA LYS A 184 -15.43 34.68 -7.22
C LYS A 184 -16.67 35.56 -7.47
N ARG A 185 -16.54 36.88 -7.32
CA ARG A 185 -17.62 37.84 -7.57
C ARG A 185 -17.69 38.16 -9.07
N PRO A 186 -18.89 38.27 -9.67
CA PRO A 186 -19.05 38.56 -11.10
C PRO A 186 -18.42 39.90 -11.50
N ILE A 187 -18.53 40.91 -10.63
CA ILE A 187 -18.04 42.26 -10.89
C ILE A 187 -16.51 42.33 -10.98
N ASP A 188 -15.80 41.54 -10.16
CA ASP A 188 -14.34 41.47 -10.18
C ASP A 188 -13.82 40.72 -11.41
N ALA A 189 -14.59 39.74 -11.90
CA ALA A 189 -14.23 38.94 -13.07
C ALA A 189 -14.40 39.68 -14.40
N LEU A 190 -15.27 40.70 -14.45
CA LEU A 190 -15.54 41.49 -15.67
C LEU A 190 -14.71 42.79 -15.74
N ARG A 191 -14.17 43.26 -14.61
CA ARG A 191 -13.34 44.47 -14.54
C ARG A 191 -11.86 44.22 -14.89
N PHE A 192 -11.43 42.95 -14.98
CA PHE A 192 -10.12 42.57 -15.53
C PHE A 192 -10.11 42.82 -17.06
N THR A 193 -9.90 44.09 -17.41
CA THR A 193 -9.49 44.57 -18.72
C THR A 193 -8.25 45.42 -18.49
N THR A 194 -7.12 44.78 -18.23
CA THR A 194 -5.78 45.27 -18.57
C THR A 194 -4.83 44.07 -18.56
#